data_AF-A0A4Y7RS00-F1
#
_entry.id   AF-A0A4Y7RS00-F1
#
_cell.length_a   1.000
_cell.length_b   1.000
_cell.length_c   1.000
_cell.angle_alpha   90.00
_cell.angle_beta   90.00
_cell.angle_gamma   90.00
#
_symmetry.space_group_name_H-M   'P 1'
#
loop_
_entity.id
_entity.type
_entity.pdbx_description
1 polymer ?
#
loop_
_entity_poly.entity_id
_entity_poly.type
_entity_poly.pdbx_seq_one_letter_code
_entity_poly.pdbx_strand_id
1 'polypeptide(L)'
;MSVLAELAEPVVAKLLKLSEDELYERLGETARAIAADPAKAGLFEPIVIYNEPEMEFVEDVRDFGRRLFRRWNVETYKFICGDNIDDMVDRQELINAFDINDLAVAAALASLLVTHVGLSPALAVVVASLVIKRFASPGHKEFCKVWKNKMPKYE
;
A
#
# COMPACT_ATOMS: atom_id res chain seq x y z
N MET A 1 -2.63 13.63 12.54
CA MET A 1 -2.03 12.46 11.90
C MET A 1 -1.62 11.50 12.99
N SER A 2 -1.79 10.21 12.76
CA SER A 2 -1.35 9.15 13.67
C SER A 2 0.19 9.08 13.70
N VAL A 3 0.75 8.53 14.77
CA VAL A 3 2.20 8.28 14.88
C VAL A 3 2.69 7.38 13.74
N LEU A 4 1.87 6.40 13.32
CA LEU A 4 2.21 5.52 12.20
C LEU A 4 2.24 6.25 10.87
N ALA A 5 1.35 7.24 10.65
CA ALA A 5 1.37 8.07 9.45
C ALA A 5 2.65 8.93 9.40
N GLU A 6 3.04 9.53 10.53
CA GLU A 6 4.29 10.31 10.62
C GLU A 6 5.54 9.45 10.31
N LEU A 7 5.55 8.20 10.79
CA LEU A 7 6.64 7.25 10.51
C LEU A 7 6.63 6.75 9.05
N ALA A 8 5.45 6.63 8.44
CA ALA A 8 5.29 6.20 7.06
C ALA A 8 5.70 7.29 6.06
N GLU A 9 5.41 8.56 6.37
CA GLU A 9 5.58 9.72 5.49
C GLU A 9 6.94 9.80 4.74
N PRO A 10 8.11 9.72 5.40
CA PRO A 10 9.39 9.82 4.69
C PRO A 10 9.61 8.67 3.71
N VAL A 11 9.01 7.50 3.95
CA VAL A 11 9.13 6.33 3.08
C VAL A 11 8.19 6.46 1.88
N VAL A 12 6.92 6.81 2.11
CA VAL A 12 5.98 7.05 1.00
C VAL A 12 6.42 8.23 0.13
N ALA A 13 7.08 9.26 0.68
CA ALA A 13 7.64 10.36 -0.10
C ALA A 13 8.72 9.91 -1.10
N LYS A 14 9.50 8.88 -0.76
CA LYS A 14 10.46 8.26 -1.69
C LYS A 14 9.72 7.41 -2.73
N LEU A 15 8.79 6.57 -2.28
CA LEU A 15 8.08 5.61 -3.12
C LEU A 15 7.17 6.29 -4.15
N LEU A 16 6.51 7.40 -3.82
CA LEU A 16 5.65 8.14 -4.76
C LEU A 16 6.40 8.70 -5.98
N LYS A 17 7.74 8.80 -5.90
CA LYS A 17 8.58 9.20 -7.04
C LYS A 17 8.80 8.07 -8.04
N LEU A 18 8.62 6.82 -7.63
CA LEU A 18 8.76 5.64 -8.48
C LEU A 18 7.54 5.49 -9.41
N SER A 19 7.74 4.85 -10.55
CA SER A 19 6.68 4.40 -11.45
C SER A 19 5.85 3.26 -10.83
N GLU A 20 4.69 2.98 -11.44
CA GLU A 20 3.84 1.87 -10.98
C GLU A 20 4.55 0.51 -11.10
N ASP A 21 5.33 0.29 -12.16
CA ASP A 21 6.10 -0.95 -12.35
C ASP A 21 7.22 -1.11 -11.31
N GLU A 22 7.98 -0.05 -11.03
CA GLU A 22 9.01 -0.05 -9.97
C GLU A 22 8.39 -0.29 -8.58
N LEU A 23 7.17 0.21 -8.34
CA LEU A 23 6.47 -0.06 -7.09
C LEU A 23 6.00 -1.51 -6.98
N TYR A 24 5.60 -2.16 -8.09
CA TYR A 24 5.29 -3.59 -8.08
C TYR A 24 6.54 -4.45 -7.85
N GLU A 25 7.67 -4.08 -8.44
CA GLU A 25 8.96 -4.71 -8.16
C GLU A 25 9.32 -4.58 -6.68
N ARG A 26 9.26 -3.35 -6.14
CA ARG A 26 9.52 -3.07 -4.72
C ARG A 26 8.61 -3.87 -3.78
N LEU A 27 7.34 -4.05 -4.15
CA LEU A 27 6.39 -4.86 -3.38
C LEU A 27 6.83 -6.32 -3.34
N GLY A 28 7.24 -6.88 -4.48
CA GLY A 28 7.74 -8.24 -4.58
C GLY A 28 9.05 -8.45 -3.82
N GLU A 29 10.01 -7.53 -3.97
CA GLU A 29 11.28 -7.53 -3.24
C GLU A 29 11.06 -7.52 -1.72
N THR A 30 10.20 -6.62 -1.27
CA THR A 30 9.90 -6.43 0.15
C THR A 30 9.24 -7.68 0.73
N ALA A 31 8.28 -8.26 0.02
CA ALA A 31 7.62 -9.49 0.44
C ALA A 31 8.59 -10.68 0.51
N ARG A 32 9.53 -10.81 -0.44
CA ARG A 32 10.58 -11.84 -0.40
C ARG A 32 11.56 -11.62 0.75
N ALA A 33 11.97 -10.37 0.98
CA ALA A 33 12.87 -10.02 2.07
C ALA A 33 12.26 -10.36 3.44
N ILE A 34 10.96 -10.13 3.62
CA ILE A 34 10.22 -10.50 4.83
C ILE A 34 10.08 -12.03 4.95
N ALA A 35 9.85 -12.73 3.85
CA ALA A 35 9.77 -14.20 3.87
C ALA A 35 11.11 -14.84 4.26
N ALA A 36 12.23 -14.26 3.81
CA ALA A 36 13.57 -14.69 4.19
C ALA A 36 13.95 -14.28 5.62
N ASP A 37 13.52 -13.09 6.06
CA ASP A 37 13.77 -12.57 7.40
C ASP A 37 12.52 -11.82 7.94
N PRO A 38 11.68 -12.50 8.74
CA PRO A 38 10.46 -11.92 9.29
C PRO A 38 10.68 -10.69 10.17
N ALA A 39 11.89 -10.49 10.73
CA ALA A 39 12.20 -9.31 11.54
C ALA A 39 12.09 -8.00 10.73
N LYS A 40 12.21 -8.08 9.40
CA LYS A 40 12.08 -6.93 8.49
C LYS A 40 10.66 -6.42 8.35
N ALA A 41 9.65 -7.21 8.71
CA ALA A 41 8.24 -6.86 8.55
C ALA A 41 7.85 -5.59 9.34
N GLY A 42 8.40 -5.43 10.54
CA GLY A 42 8.07 -4.31 11.44
C GLY A 42 8.68 -2.96 11.04
N LEU A 43 9.56 -2.93 10.03
CA LEU A 43 10.23 -1.73 9.57
C LEU A 43 9.47 -1.12 8.38
N PHE A 44 9.24 0.18 8.37
CA PHE A 44 8.66 0.84 7.18
C PHE A 44 9.63 0.85 5.99
N GLU A 45 10.94 0.91 6.23
CA GLU A 45 11.99 0.85 5.19
C GLU A 45 13.01 -0.25 5.52
N PRO A 46 12.71 -1.53 5.26
CA PRO A 46 13.65 -2.60 5.50
C PRO A 46 14.81 -2.57 4.49
N ILE A 47 16.00 -2.95 4.95
CA ILE A 47 17.15 -3.17 4.06
C ILE A 47 16.93 -4.48 3.30
N VAL A 48 16.70 -4.35 1.99
CA VAL A 48 16.61 -5.49 1.07
C VAL A 48 18.00 -5.74 0.50
N ILE A 49 18.60 -6.88 0.86
CA ILE A 49 19.86 -7.36 0.27
C ILE A 49 19.49 -8.55 -0.60
N TYR A 50 19.74 -8.44 -1.90
CA TYR A 50 19.47 -9.49 -2.86
C TYR A 50 20.74 -10.31 -3.07
N ASN A 51 20.70 -11.60 -2.72
CA ASN A 51 21.74 -12.55 -3.11
C ASN A 51 21.23 -13.30 -4.34
N GLU A 52 21.86 -13.09 -5.49
CA GLU A 52 21.34 -13.48 -6.80
C GLU A 52 21.20 -14.98 -7.12
N PRO A 53 21.87 -15.99 -6.51
CA PRO A 53 21.79 -17.35 -7.06
C PRO A 53 21.09 -18.33 -6.12
N GLU A 54 19.77 -18.27 -6.01
CA GLU A 54 18.96 -19.38 -5.49
C GLU A 54 17.50 -19.25 -5.96
N MET A 55 17.27 -19.30 -7.28
CA MET A 55 15.91 -19.34 -7.81
C MET A 55 15.79 -20.31 -8.99
N GLU A 56 15.42 -21.54 -8.69
CA GLU A 56 14.91 -22.51 -9.68
C GLU A 56 13.39 -22.31 -9.94
N PHE A 57 12.77 -21.27 -9.36
CA PHE A 57 11.39 -20.86 -9.62
C PHE A 57 11.29 -19.33 -9.71
N VAL A 58 11.90 -18.75 -10.74
CA VAL A 58 11.81 -17.29 -10.99
C VAL A 58 10.44 -16.97 -11.59
N GLU A 59 9.42 -16.85 -10.75
CA GLU A 59 8.34 -15.95 -11.09
C GLU A 59 8.92 -14.52 -11.06
N ASP A 60 8.67 -13.72 -12.11
CA ASP A 60 9.07 -12.31 -12.15
C ASP A 60 8.63 -11.63 -10.83
N VAL A 61 9.58 -11.01 -10.10
CA VAL A 61 9.35 -10.34 -8.80
C VAL A 61 8.16 -9.38 -8.89
N ARG A 62 8.05 -8.69 -10.03
CA ARG A 62 7.00 -7.74 -10.35
C ARG A 62 5.65 -8.43 -10.48
N ASP A 63 5.60 -9.61 -11.09
CA ASP A 63 4.36 -10.38 -11.23
C ASP A 63 3.89 -10.93 -9.88
N PHE A 64 4.82 -11.31 -9.01
CA PHE A 64 4.52 -11.61 -7.61
C PHE A 64 3.94 -10.41 -6.86
N GLY A 65 4.56 -9.23 -6.98
CA GLY A 65 4.02 -7.99 -6.45
C GLY A 65 2.60 -7.69 -6.96
N ARG A 66 2.35 -7.85 -8.26
CA ARG A 66 1.02 -7.69 -8.86
C ARG A 66 -0.02 -8.64 -8.28
N ARG A 67 0.31 -9.93 -8.10
CA ARG A 67 -0.61 -10.91 -7.49
C ARG A 67 -0.90 -10.59 -6.02
N LEU A 68 0.12 -10.19 -5.25
CA LEU A 68 -0.05 -9.79 -3.86
C LEU A 68 -0.97 -8.57 -3.74
N PHE A 69 -0.74 -7.55 -4.57
CA PHE A 69 -1.60 -6.37 -4.62
C PHE A 69 -3.05 -6.73 -4.96
N ARG A 70 -3.26 -7.60 -5.97
CA ARG A 70 -4.62 -8.06 -6.35
C ARG A 70 -5.35 -8.75 -5.20
N ARG A 71 -4.64 -9.52 -4.37
CA ARG A 71 -5.23 -10.23 -3.22
C ARG A 71 -5.80 -9.27 -2.18
N TRP A 72 -5.16 -8.12 -1.98
CA TRP A 72 -5.58 -7.16 -0.95
C TRP A 72 -6.52 -6.08 -1.48
N ASN A 73 -6.52 -5.86 -2.79
CA ASN A 73 -7.25 -4.78 -3.45
C ASN A 73 -8.74 -4.67 -3.04
N VAL A 74 -9.44 -5.79 -2.91
CA VAL A 74 -10.89 -5.80 -2.55
C VAL A 74 -11.12 -5.40 -1.10
N GLU A 75 -10.41 -6.00 -0.17
CA GLU A 75 -10.59 -5.71 1.27
C GLU A 75 -10.10 -4.31 1.62
N THR A 76 -8.98 -3.89 1.01
CA THR A 76 -8.49 -2.52 1.12
C THR A 76 -9.51 -1.51 0.56
N TYR A 77 -10.13 -1.80 -0.59
CA TYR A 77 -11.20 -0.93 -1.12
C TYR A 77 -12.40 -0.86 -0.17
N LYS A 78 -12.90 -1.99 0.33
CA LYS A 78 -14.05 -2.01 1.24
C LYS A 78 -13.79 -1.18 2.50
N PHE A 79 -12.59 -1.27 3.04
CA PHE A 79 -12.19 -0.51 4.21
C PHE A 79 -12.13 1.01 3.92
N ILE A 80 -11.49 1.41 2.83
CA ILE A 80 -11.28 2.84 2.50
C ILE A 80 -12.54 3.51 1.94
N CYS A 81 -13.29 2.78 1.13
CA CYS A 81 -14.38 3.29 0.30
C CYS A 81 -15.77 2.75 0.69
N GLY A 82 -15.85 1.82 1.64
CA GLY A 82 -17.11 1.32 2.16
C GLY A 82 -17.75 2.24 3.19
N ASP A 83 -18.91 1.80 3.70
CA ASP A 83 -19.80 2.58 4.57
C ASP A 83 -19.93 1.97 5.98
N ASN A 84 -18.99 1.12 6.41
CA ASN A 84 -19.02 0.52 7.74
C ASN A 84 -18.77 1.58 8.84
N ILE A 85 -19.64 1.57 9.84
CA ILE A 85 -19.69 2.58 10.91
C ILE A 85 -18.49 2.47 11.86
N ASP A 86 -18.03 1.24 12.14
CA ASP A 86 -16.92 0.98 13.06
C ASP A 86 -15.57 1.53 12.55
N ASP A 87 -15.44 1.71 11.24
CA ASP A 87 -14.22 2.21 10.58
C ASP A 87 -14.23 3.74 10.39
N MET A 88 -15.31 4.45 10.80
CA MET A 88 -15.52 5.86 10.46
C MET A 88 -14.51 6.82 11.10
N VAL A 89 -14.06 6.55 12.32
CA VAL A 89 -13.12 7.45 13.04
C VAL A 89 -11.75 7.45 12.35
N ASP A 90 -11.23 6.26 12.05
CA ASP A 90 -9.92 6.10 11.42
C ASP A 90 -9.97 6.46 9.92
N ARG A 91 -11.11 6.25 9.27
CA ARG A 91 -11.36 6.74 7.90
C ARG A 91 -11.43 8.26 7.80
N GLN A 92 -11.86 8.96 8.85
CA GLN A 92 -11.91 10.43 8.83
C GLN A 92 -10.51 11.03 8.69
N GLU A 93 -9.48 10.41 9.27
CA GLU A 93 -8.10 10.83 9.07
C GLU A 93 -7.69 10.76 7.60
N LEU A 94 -8.03 9.65 6.93
CA LEU A 94 -7.77 9.49 5.51
C LEU A 94 -8.56 10.50 4.65
N ILE A 95 -9.83 10.74 4.98
CA ILE A 95 -10.66 11.73 4.27
C ILE A 95 -10.04 13.12 4.40
N ASN A 96 -9.61 13.51 5.60
CA ASN A 96 -8.96 14.81 5.83
C ASN A 96 -7.63 14.92 5.07
N ALA A 97 -6.90 13.81 4.90
CA ALA A 97 -5.64 13.80 4.16
C ALA A 97 -5.83 14.09 2.66
N PHE A 98 -6.99 13.75 2.08
CA PHE A 98 -7.31 14.08 0.67
C PHE A 98 -7.38 15.59 0.41
N ASP A 99 -7.66 16.39 1.44
CA ASP A 99 -7.67 17.86 1.33
C ASP A 99 -6.27 18.48 1.44
N ILE A 100 -5.24 17.68 1.73
CA ILE A 100 -3.86 18.14 1.91
C ILE A 100 -3.03 17.89 0.64
N ASN A 101 -2.66 16.63 0.38
CA ASN A 101 -1.91 16.19 -0.80
C ASN A 101 -1.75 14.66 -0.84
N ASP A 102 -1.33 14.12 -1.99
CA ASP A 102 -1.08 12.68 -2.21
C ASP A 102 -0.13 12.04 -1.18
N LEU A 103 0.85 12.79 -0.67
CA LEU A 103 1.78 12.31 0.35
C LEU A 103 1.06 12.02 1.67
N ALA A 104 0.23 12.98 2.13
CA ALA A 104 -0.59 12.82 3.33
C ALA A 104 -1.57 11.66 3.16
N VAL A 105 -2.22 11.52 1.99
CA VAL A 105 -3.12 10.39 1.73
C VAL A 105 -2.35 9.07 1.80
N ALA A 106 -1.18 8.97 1.17
CA ALA A 106 -0.36 7.76 1.19
C ALA A 106 0.10 7.39 2.61
N ALA A 107 0.50 8.37 3.41
CA ALA A 107 0.94 8.16 4.79
C ALA A 107 -0.22 7.69 5.69
N ALA A 108 -1.37 8.38 5.63
CA ALA A 108 -2.58 7.98 6.35
C ALA A 108 -3.06 6.59 5.93
N LEU A 109 -3.04 6.31 4.62
CA LEU A 109 -3.39 5.00 4.09
C LEU A 109 -2.45 3.89 4.59
N ALA A 110 -1.13 4.14 4.61
CA ALA A 110 -0.17 3.18 5.13
C ALA A 110 -0.44 2.87 6.61
N SER A 111 -0.72 3.89 7.43
CA SER A 111 -1.13 3.71 8.83
C SER A 111 -2.35 2.79 8.95
N LEU A 112 -3.39 3.05 8.17
CA LEU A 112 -4.64 2.28 8.20
C LEU A 112 -4.46 0.82 7.77
N LEU A 113 -3.62 0.58 6.75
CA LEU A 113 -3.29 -0.77 6.31
C LEU A 113 -2.58 -1.56 7.42
N VAL A 114 -1.74 -0.90 8.22
CA VAL A 114 -1.09 -1.53 9.37
C VAL A 114 -2.11 -1.85 10.47
N THR A 115 -2.98 -0.89 10.82
CA THR A 115 -3.87 -1.02 11.98
C THR A 115 -5.08 -1.92 11.73
N HIS A 116 -5.72 -1.84 10.56
CA HIS A 116 -6.99 -2.53 10.30
C HIS A 116 -6.86 -3.74 9.39
N VAL A 117 -5.95 -3.69 8.41
CA VAL A 117 -5.73 -4.81 7.48
C VAL A 117 -4.70 -5.80 8.05
N GLY A 118 -3.96 -5.41 9.10
CA GLY A 118 -2.91 -6.24 9.70
C GLY A 118 -1.68 -6.36 8.80
N LEU A 119 -1.47 -5.38 7.94
CA LEU A 119 -0.37 -5.39 6.99
C LEU A 119 0.93 -4.99 7.67
N SER A 120 2.01 -5.71 7.36
CA SER A 120 3.32 -5.33 7.87
C SER A 120 3.69 -3.91 7.42
N PRO A 121 4.24 -3.05 8.29
CA PRO A 121 4.69 -1.69 7.94
C PRO A 121 5.42 -1.58 6.59
N ALA A 122 6.37 -2.50 6.34
CA ALA A 122 7.15 -2.57 5.11
C ALA A 122 6.29 -2.69 3.84
N LEU A 123 5.28 -3.55 3.86
CA LEU A 123 4.37 -3.77 2.74
C LEU A 123 3.32 -2.66 2.64
N ALA A 124 2.88 -2.12 3.79
CA ALA A 124 1.85 -1.09 3.86
C ALA A 124 2.23 0.19 3.12
N VAL A 125 3.46 0.68 3.27
CA VAL A 125 3.91 1.89 2.56
C VAL A 125 3.99 1.68 1.05
N VAL A 126 4.43 0.50 0.60
CA VAL A 126 4.49 0.20 -0.84
C VAL A 126 3.10 0.10 -1.44
N VAL A 127 2.19 -0.60 -0.77
CA VAL A 127 0.79 -0.73 -1.20
C VAL A 127 0.09 0.62 -1.20
N ALA A 128 0.29 1.45 -0.16
CA ALA A 128 -0.30 2.78 -0.11
C ALA A 128 0.19 3.66 -1.27
N SER A 129 1.50 3.67 -1.55
CA SER A 129 2.04 4.39 -2.71
C SER A 129 1.49 3.87 -4.03
N LEU A 130 1.34 2.55 -4.21
CA LEU A 130 0.72 1.95 -5.40
C LEU A 130 -0.73 2.42 -5.58
N VAL A 131 -1.52 2.38 -4.51
CA VAL A 131 -2.92 2.80 -4.53
C VAL A 131 -3.04 4.25 -4.97
N ILE A 132 -2.27 5.16 -4.37
CA ILE A 132 -2.30 6.58 -4.72
C ILE A 132 -1.84 6.79 -6.17
N LYS A 133 -0.74 6.14 -6.59
CA LYS A 133 -0.26 6.24 -7.98
C LYS A 133 -1.30 5.78 -9.00
N ARG A 134 -2.01 4.69 -8.70
CA ARG A 134 -2.93 4.00 -9.62
C ARG A 134 -4.31 4.63 -9.70
N PHE A 135 -4.79 5.21 -8.60
CA PHE A 135 -6.15 5.74 -8.48
C PHE A 135 -6.20 7.24 -8.21
N ALA A 136 -5.06 7.95 -8.36
CA ALA A 136 -4.94 9.39 -8.18
C ALA A 136 -6.15 10.14 -8.74
N SER A 137 -6.86 10.85 -7.86
CA SER A 137 -8.05 11.62 -8.20
C SER A 137 -8.27 12.69 -7.14
N PRO A 138 -8.77 13.88 -7.51
CA PRO A 138 -9.11 14.91 -6.54
C PRO A 138 -10.25 14.44 -5.63
N GLY A 139 -9.96 14.34 -4.34
CA GLY A 139 -10.94 14.05 -3.29
C GLY A 139 -11.32 12.58 -3.15
N HIS A 140 -11.68 12.21 -1.92
CA HIS A 140 -11.99 10.84 -1.50
C HIS A 140 -13.10 10.17 -2.34
N LYS A 141 -14.19 10.88 -2.65
CA LYS A 141 -15.34 10.33 -3.40
C LYS A 141 -14.97 9.92 -4.82
N GLU A 142 -14.26 10.78 -5.55
CA GLU A 142 -13.88 10.49 -6.93
C GLU A 142 -12.77 9.44 -6.96
N PHE A 143 -11.84 9.47 -6.00
CA PHE A 143 -10.86 8.40 -5.80
C PHE A 143 -11.53 7.03 -5.63
N CYS A 144 -12.53 6.92 -4.76
CA CYS A 144 -13.27 5.67 -4.57
C CYS A 144 -14.02 5.23 -5.83
N LYS A 145 -14.61 6.16 -6.57
CA LYS A 145 -15.29 5.86 -7.83
C LYS A 145 -14.32 5.35 -8.91
N VAL A 146 -13.16 6.00 -9.06
CA VAL A 146 -12.09 5.58 -9.99
C VAL A 146 -11.57 4.20 -9.61
N TRP A 147 -11.34 3.96 -8.32
CA TRP A 147 -10.91 2.65 -7.83
C TRP A 147 -11.94 1.57 -8.15
N LYS A 148 -13.22 1.80 -7.83
CA LYS A 148 -14.32 0.86 -8.11
C LYS A 148 -14.38 0.47 -9.58
N ASN A 149 -14.23 1.43 -10.50
CA ASN A 149 -14.27 1.18 -11.94
C ASN A 149 -13.11 0.33 -12.45
N LYS A 150 -11.98 0.34 -11.74
CA LYS A 150 -10.76 -0.42 -12.08
C LYS A 150 -10.65 -1.75 -11.33
N MET A 151 -11.56 -2.05 -10.39
CA MET A 151 -11.61 -3.36 -9.74
C MET A 151 -12.15 -4.42 -10.71
N PRO A 152 -11.67 -5.68 -10.61
CA PRO A 152 -12.34 -6.79 -11.28
C PRO A 152 -13.80 -6.81 -10.86
N LYS A 153 -14.74 -6.86 -11.82
CA LYS A 153 -16.15 -7.12 -11.51
C LYS A 153 -16.21 -8.50 -10.89
N TYR A 154 -16.41 -8.58 -9.57
CA TYR A 154 -16.92 -9.79 -8.96
C TYR A 154 -18.39 -9.89 -9.38
N GLU A 155 -18.69 -10.81 -10.29
CA GLU A 155 -20.03 -11.38 -10.43
C GLU A 155 -20.28 -12.38 -9.29
#